data_AF-A0A0D7WWW8-F1
#
_entry.id   AF-A0A0D7WWW8-F1
#
_cell.length_a   1.000
_cell.length_b   1.000
_cell.length_c   1.000
_cell.angle_alpha   90.00
_cell.angle_beta   90.00
_cell.angle_gamma   90.00
#
_symmetry.space_group_name_H-M   'P 1'
#
loop_
_entity.id
_entity.type
_entity.pdbx_description
1 polymer ?
#
loop_
_entity_poly.entity_id
_entity_poly.type
_entity_poly.pdbx_seq_one_letter_code
_entity_poly.pdbx_strand_id
1 'polypeptide(L)' 'METIKQEEQRQAELLKQYMEKHFKPPKIKQLIETFSFSELRKLIGEMDIEFFALAYFPKYFDRAFGQFHQELFSELRHM' A
#
# COMPACT_ATOMS: atom_id res chain seq x y z
N MET A 1 16.69 17.12 -6.25
CA MET A 1 16.24 17.15 -4.84
C MET A 1 14.71 17.20 -4.72
N GLU A 2 14.00 18.00 -5.53
CA GLU A 2 12.52 18.06 -5.50
C GLU A 2 11.85 16.72 -5.83
N THR A 3 12.34 15.99 -6.84
CA THR A 3 11.76 14.70 -7.26
C THR A 3 11.83 13.62 -6.18
N ILE A 4 12.89 13.62 -5.35
CA ILE A 4 13.06 12.65 -4.25
C ILE A 4 12.03 12.94 -3.15
N LYS A 5 11.88 14.21 -2.76
CA LYS A 5 10.90 14.61 -1.73
C LYS A 5 9.45 14.35 -2.17
N GLN A 6 9.14 14.56 -3.45
CA GLN A 6 7.82 14.27 -4.01
C GLN A 6 7.51 12.77 -3.97
N GLU A 7 8.48 11.91 -4.28
CA GLU A 7 8.29 10.46 -4.22
C GLU A 7 8.15 9.96 -2.79
N GLU A 8 8.92 10.47 -1.85
CA GLU A 8 8.77 10.15 -0.41
C GLU A 8 7.37 10.50 0.10
N GLN A 9 6.87 11.68 -0.28
CA GLN A 9 5.52 12.12 0.08
C GLN A 9 4.45 11.20 -0.55
N ARG A 10 4.59 10.87 -1.83
CA ARG A 10 3.67 9.96 -2.53
C ARG A 10 3.64 8.58 -1.86
N GLN A 11 4.79 8.04 -1.48
CA GLN A 11 4.89 6.75 -0.79
C GLN A 11 4.25 6.79 0.60
N ALA A 12 4.38 7.91 1.33
CA ALA A 12 3.76 8.08 2.63
C ALA A 12 2.23 8.16 2.55
N GLU A 13 1.71 8.90 1.57
CA GLU A 13 0.26 9.00 1.30
C GLU A 13 -0.32 7.65 0.88
N LEU A 14 0.36 6.94 -0.02
CA LEU A 14 -0.03 5.60 -0.45
C LEU A 14 -0.04 4.63 0.74
N LEU A 15 1.01 4.63 1.57
CA LEU A 15 1.06 3.76 2.75
C LEU A 15 -0.10 4.06 3.71
N LYS A 16 -0.38 5.33 3.97
CA LYS A 16 -1.50 5.74 4.82
C LYS A 16 -2.83 5.20 4.29
N GLN A 17 -3.12 5.42 3.00
CA GLN A 17 -4.36 4.96 2.37
C GLN A 17 -4.57 3.45 2.53
N TYR A 18 -3.51 2.65 2.33
CA TYR A 18 -3.63 1.19 2.41
C TYR A 18 -3.59 0.68 3.85
N MET A 19 -2.95 1.39 4.78
CA MET A 19 -3.09 1.11 6.22
C MET A 19 -4.55 1.31 6.67
N GLU A 20 -5.21 2.36 6.20
CA GLU A 20 -6.64 2.64 6.47
C GLU A 20 -7.58 1.63 5.81
N LYS A 21 -7.20 1.07 4.66
CA LYS A 21 -7.92 -0.02 3.98
C LYS A 21 -7.93 -1.32 4.79
N HIS A 22 -6.83 -1.65 5.47
CA HIS A 22 -6.64 -2.96 6.14
C HIS A 22 -6.82 -2.93 7.65
N PHE A 23 -6.64 -1.79 8.31
CA PHE A 23 -6.61 -1.71 9.77
C PHE A 23 -7.52 -0.61 10.32
N LYS A 24 -8.04 -0.84 11.52
CA LYS A 24 -8.77 0.20 12.28
C LYS A 24 -7.80 1.21 12.92
N PRO A 25 -8.21 2.46 13.19
CA PRO A 25 -7.34 3.50 13.72
C PRO A 25 -6.51 3.12 14.96
N PRO A 26 -7.05 2.38 15.97
CA PRO A 26 -6.24 1.96 17.12
C PRO A 26 -5.07 1.05 16.74
N LYS A 27 -5.30 0.17 15.75
CA LYS A 27 -4.26 -0.74 15.26
C LYS A 27 -3.23 -0.01 14.41
N ILE A 28 -3.67 0.94 13.57
CA ILE A 28 -2.76 1.80 12.79
C ILE A 28 -1.82 2.56 13.72
N LYS A 29 -2.35 3.17 14.79
CA LYS A 29 -1.54 3.86 15.79
C LYS A 29 -0.47 2.95 16.40
N GLN A 30 -0.87 1.75 16.85
CA GLN A 30 0.05 0.76 17.38
C GLN A 30 1.15 0.40 16.37
N LEU A 31 0.80 0.17 15.11
CA LEU A 31 1.74 -0.22 14.05
C LEU A 31 2.76 0.89 13.76
N ILE A 32 2.31 2.15 13.67
CA ILE A 32 3.18 3.31 13.44
C ILE A 32 4.14 3.54 14.61
N GLU A 33 3.71 3.28 15.84
CA GLU A 33 4.55 3.40 17.04
C GLU A 33 5.57 2.24 17.17
N THR A 34 5.31 1.09 16.53
CA THR A 34 6.12 -0.12 16.69
C THR A 34 7.13 -0.33 15.56
N PHE A 35 6.77 -0.01 14.32
CA PHE A 35 7.52 -0.38 13.13
C PHE A 35 8.02 0.85 12.37
N SER A 36 9.18 0.72 11.72
CA SER A 36 9.69 1.73 10.80
C SER A 36 8.82 1.84 9.54
N PHE A 37 8.97 2.95 8.83
CA PHE A 37 8.30 3.17 7.54
C PHE A 37 8.57 2.03 6.53
N SER A 38 9.81 1.57 6.43
CA SER A 38 10.20 0.49 5.51
C SER A 38 9.52 -0.84 5.86
N GLU A 39 9.43 -1.16 7.15
CA GLU A 39 8.77 -2.37 7.63
C GLU A 39 7.26 -2.33 7.40
N LEU A 40 6.62 -1.19 7.65
CA LEU A 40 5.19 -1.01 7.33
C LEU A 40 4.92 -1.12 5.83
N ARG A 41 5.79 -0.53 5.00
CA ARG A 41 5.69 -0.62 3.54
C ARG A 41 5.80 -2.08 3.07
N LYS A 42 6.74 -2.83 3.64
CA LYS A 42 6.90 -4.26 3.36
C LYS A 42 5.67 -5.05 3.81
N LEU A 43 5.19 -4.82 5.03
CA LEU A 43 3.99 -5.48 5.58
C LEU A 43 2.78 -5.31 4.67
N ILE A 44 2.47 -4.06 4.27
CA ILE A 44 1.34 -3.82 3.36
C ILE A 44 1.59 -4.43 1.98
N GLY A 45 2.82 -4.36 1.46
CA GLY A 45 3.17 -4.98 0.17
C GLY A 45 3.00 -6.50 0.14
N GLU A 46 3.21 -7.18 1.26
CA GLU A 46 2.96 -8.62 1.38
C GLU A 46 1.47 -8.95 1.51
N MET A 47 0.66 -8.02 2.01
CA MET A 47 -0.78 -8.22 2.25
C MET A 47 -1.69 -7.79 1.09
N ASP A 48 -1.27 -6.78 0.32
CA ASP A 48 -2.07 -6.12 -0.71
C ASP A 48 -1.28 -5.98 -2.02
N ILE A 49 -1.70 -6.75 -3.02
CA ILE A 49 -1.08 -6.78 -4.35
C ILE A 49 -1.19 -5.45 -5.09
N GLU A 50 -2.26 -4.69 -4.87
CA GLU A 50 -2.47 -3.39 -5.51
C GLU A 50 -1.50 -2.36 -4.91
N PHE A 51 -1.33 -2.37 -3.59
CA PHE A 51 -0.29 -1.56 -2.94
C PHE A 51 1.10 -1.93 -3.45
N PHE A 52 1.43 -3.22 -3.50
CA PHE A 52 2.73 -3.70 -3.97
C PHE A 52 3.03 -3.17 -5.38
N ALA A 53 2.06 -3.25 -6.29
CA ALA A 53 2.21 -2.74 -7.65
C ALA A 53 2.46 -1.22 -7.68
N LEU A 54 1.65 -0.43 -6.97
CA LEU A 54 1.74 1.03 -6.95
C LEU A 54 2.98 1.57 -6.21
N ALA A 55 3.45 0.86 -5.18
CA ALA A 55 4.57 1.27 -4.35
C ALA A 55 5.93 0.88 -4.94
N TYR A 56 6.03 -0.28 -5.59
CA TYR A 56 7.30 -0.83 -6.09
C TYR A 56 7.46 -0.73 -7.60
N PHE A 57 6.37 -0.62 -8.36
CA PHE A 57 6.38 -0.55 -9.82
C PHE A 57 5.62 0.67 -10.37
N PRO A 58 5.85 1.89 -9.85
CA PRO A 58 5.05 3.09 -10.20
C PRO A 58 5.16 3.50 -11.67
N LYS A 59 6.20 3.04 -12.38
CA LYS A 59 6.36 3.26 -13.83
C LYS A 59 5.32 2.49 -14.65
N TYR A 60 4.82 1.37 -14.13
CA TYR A 60 3.89 0.47 -14.82
C TYR A 60 2.48 0.55 -14.26
N PHE A 61 2.36 0.91 -12.98
CA PHE A 61 1.11 1.04 -12.27
C PHE A 61 1.03 2.42 -11.64
N ASP A 62 0.19 3.28 -12.22
CA ASP A 62 0.00 4.68 -11.81
C ASP A 62 -1.42 4.95 -11.28
N ARG A 63 -2.27 3.92 -11.26
CA ARG A 63 -3.67 4.01 -10.83
C ARG A 63 -4.11 2.76 -10.08
N ALA A 64 -5.16 2.92 -9.27
CA ALA A 64 -5.84 1.81 -8.61
C ALA A 64 -6.30 0.76 -9.64
N PHE A 65 -6.35 -0.49 -9.21
CA PHE A 65 -6.84 -1.59 -10.01
C PHE A 65 -8.33 -1.39 -10.29
N GLY A 66 -8.72 -1.59 -11.54
CA GLY A 66 -10.14 -1.56 -11.91
C GLY A 66 -10.91 -2.73 -11.28
N GLN A 67 -12.23 -2.58 -11.20
CA GLN A 67 -13.17 -3.53 -10.60
C GLN A 67 -12.89 -4.98 -10.99
N PHE A 68 -12.69 -5.25 -12.30
CA PHE A 68 -12.38 -6.59 -12.80
C PHE A 68 -11.18 -7.25 -12.11
N HIS A 69 -10.09 -6.50 -11.92
CA HIS A 69 -8.88 -7.04 -11.27
C HIS A 69 -9.12 -7.27 -9.78
N GLN A 70 -9.87 -6.37 -9.13
CA GLN A 70 -10.21 -6.51 -7.71
C GLN A 70 -11.08 -7.76 -7.48
N GLU A 71 -12.07 -8.00 -8.35
CA GLU A 71 -12.90 -9.21 -8.33
C GLU A 71 -12.06 -10.46 -8.58
N LEU A 72 -11.21 -10.44 -9.62
CA LEU A 72 -10.32 -11.56 -9.95
C LEU A 72 -9.42 -11.95 -8.76
N PHE A 73 -8.77 -10.98 -8.11
CA PHE A 73 -7.90 -11.27 -6.97
C PHE A 73 -8.68 -11.71 -5.72
N SER A 74 -9.91 -11.24 -5.55
CA SER A 74 -10.79 -11.73 -4.48
C SER A 74 -11.15 -13.20 -4.69
N GLU A 75 -11.57 -13.57 -5.90
CA GLU A 75 -11.88 -14.96 -6.28
C GLU A 75 -10.66 -15.88 -6.07
N LEU A 76 -9.48 -15.46 -6.54
CA LEU A 76 -8.24 -16.23 -6.38
C LEU A 76 -7.82 -16.45 -4.92
N ARG A 77 -8.17 -15.53 -4.01
CA ARG A 77 -7.88 -15.69 -2.57
C ARG A 77 -8.79 -16.74 -1.90
N HIS A 78 -9.91 -17.10 -2.52
CA HIS A 78 -10.86 -18.10 -2.02
C HIS A 78 -10.65 -19.51 -2.59
N MET A 79 -9.72 -19.68 -3.53
CA MET A 79 -9.30 -20.99 -4.07
C MET A 79 -8.20 -21.62 -3.22
#